data_AF-A0A2K6NC20-F1
#
_entry.id   AF-A0A2K6NC20-F1
#
_cell.length_a   1.000
_cell.length_b   1.000
_cell.length_c   1.000
_cell.angle_alpha   90.00
_cell.angle_beta   90.00
_cell.angle_gamma   90.00
#
_symmetry.space_group_name_H-M   'P 1'
#
loop_
_entity.id
_entity.type
_entity.pdbx_description
1 polymer ?
#
loop_
_entity_poly.entity_id
_entity_poly.type
_entity_poly.pdbx_seq_one_letter_code
_entity_poly.pdbx_strand_id
1 'polypeptide(L)'
;MDSLSTANVEFCLDVFKELNSNNIGDNIFFSPLSLLYALSMVLLGARGESAEQLEKVLHFHPTVDSLKPAFKDSPKCSQAGRIHSEFGVLFSQINQPDSNYTLSIANSLYGTKTMAFHQDKNVTVEMMYQIGTFKLAFLKEPHMQVLELPYVNNKLSMIILLPVGTANVKQIEKQLNSSTFHEWTSSSNMMEREVEVHLPRFKLEIKYELNSLLKSLGVTDLFNQVKADLSGMSPAKGLYLSKAIHKSYLDVGEEGTEAAAATGDSIAVKSLPMRAQFKANHPFLFFIRHTHTNVILFCGKLASP
;
A
#
# COMPACT_ATOMS: atom_id res chain seq x y z
N MET A 1 0.09 5.27 16.39
CA MET A 1 -0.22 5.49 14.97
C MET A 1 -1.23 6.61 14.88
N ASP A 2 -1.01 7.55 13.96
CA ASP A 2 -1.93 8.65 13.72
C ASP A 2 -3.25 8.10 13.16
N SER A 3 -4.39 8.69 13.56
CA SER A 3 -5.75 8.31 13.11
C SER A 3 -5.83 8.10 11.59
N LEU A 4 -5.22 8.99 10.83
CA LEU A 4 -5.21 8.95 9.37
C LEU A 4 -4.44 7.75 8.79
N SER A 5 -3.33 7.35 9.44
CA SER A 5 -2.53 6.20 9.02
C SER A 5 -3.31 4.88 9.20
N THR A 6 -3.99 4.73 10.34
CA THR A 6 -4.86 3.57 10.60
C THR A 6 -6.03 3.52 9.62
N ALA A 7 -6.72 4.64 9.42
CA ALA A 7 -7.83 4.73 8.46
C ALA A 7 -7.37 4.40 7.03
N ASN A 8 -6.17 4.86 6.63
CA ASN A 8 -5.58 4.52 5.34
C ASN A 8 -5.30 3.02 5.18
N VAL A 9 -4.79 2.35 6.22
CA VAL A 9 -4.56 0.90 6.19
C VAL A 9 -5.88 0.14 6.12
N GLU A 10 -6.87 0.50 6.95
CA GLU A 10 -8.18 -0.15 6.97
C GLU A 10 -8.89 0.00 5.61
N PHE A 11 -8.97 1.23 5.10
CA PHE A 11 -9.55 1.51 3.78
C PHE A 11 -8.81 0.76 2.66
N CYS A 12 -7.47 0.74 2.71
CA CYS A 12 -6.67 -0.02 1.75
C CYS A 12 -7.06 -1.49 1.71
N LEU A 13 -7.21 -2.12 2.88
CA LEU A 13 -7.49 -3.54 2.97
C LEU A 13 -8.94 -3.87 2.55
N ASP A 14 -9.90 -2.98 2.81
CA ASP A 14 -11.28 -3.16 2.34
C ASP A 14 -11.38 -3.06 0.82
N VAL A 15 -10.75 -2.04 0.21
CA VAL A 15 -10.67 -1.91 -1.26
C VAL A 15 -9.96 -3.11 -1.86
N PHE A 16 -8.87 -3.58 -1.25
CA PHE A 16 -8.14 -4.75 -1.71
C PHE A 16 -9.01 -6.02 -1.69
N LYS A 17 -9.75 -6.28 -0.60
CA LYS A 17 -10.65 -7.44 -0.50
C LYS A 17 -11.76 -7.41 -1.54
N GLU A 18 -12.33 -6.24 -1.79
CA GLU A 18 -13.38 -6.07 -2.79
C GLU A 18 -12.84 -6.25 -4.22
N LEU A 19 -11.67 -5.70 -4.53
CA LEU A 19 -11.00 -5.94 -5.82
C LEU A 19 -10.62 -7.41 -6.01
N ASN A 20 -10.14 -8.07 -4.96
CA ASN A 20 -9.70 -9.46 -5.03
C ASN A 20 -10.85 -10.44 -5.23
N SER A 21 -12.01 -10.16 -4.64
CA SER A 21 -13.22 -10.95 -4.82
C SER A 21 -13.73 -10.90 -6.27
N ASN A 22 -13.49 -9.79 -6.97
CA ASN A 22 -13.90 -9.57 -8.35
C ASN A 22 -12.84 -9.98 -9.41
N ASN A 23 -11.58 -10.19 -9.01
CA ASN A 23 -10.44 -10.46 -9.91
C ASN A 23 -9.60 -11.65 -9.41
N ILE A 24 -10.20 -12.84 -9.38
CA ILE A 24 -9.56 -14.05 -8.87
C ILE A 24 -8.43 -14.47 -9.83
N GLY A 25 -7.19 -14.39 -9.36
CA GLY A 25 -6.01 -14.83 -10.11
C GLY A 25 -5.30 -13.74 -10.91
N ASP A 26 -5.88 -12.54 -11.02
CA ASP A 26 -5.28 -11.42 -11.75
C ASP A 26 -4.42 -10.54 -10.86
N ASN A 27 -3.55 -9.74 -11.49
CA ASN A 27 -2.82 -8.69 -10.80
C ASN A 27 -3.77 -7.62 -10.24
N ILE A 28 -3.48 -7.12 -9.04
CA ILE A 28 -4.20 -6.01 -8.42
C ILE A 28 -3.18 -4.92 -8.13
N PHE A 29 -3.51 -3.67 -8.46
CA PHE A 29 -2.63 -2.55 -8.17
C PHE A 29 -3.37 -1.24 -8.11
N PHE A 30 -3.36 -0.57 -6.96
CA PHE A 30 -4.01 0.73 -6.77
C PHE A 30 -3.29 1.60 -5.72
N SER A 31 -3.65 2.87 -5.65
CA SER A 31 -3.15 3.82 -4.64
C SER A 31 -4.24 4.12 -3.61
N PRO A 32 -4.23 3.48 -2.43
CA PRO A 32 -5.21 3.76 -1.39
C PRO A 32 -5.15 5.21 -0.91
N LEU A 33 -3.96 5.81 -0.81
CA LEU A 33 -3.81 7.22 -0.42
C LEU A 33 -4.52 8.18 -1.39
N SER A 34 -4.33 7.97 -2.71
CA SER A 34 -4.99 8.81 -3.72
C SER A 34 -6.51 8.68 -3.67
N LEU A 35 -7.02 7.47 -3.50
CA LEU A 35 -8.46 7.19 -3.37
C LEU A 35 -9.04 7.84 -2.10
N LEU A 36 -8.38 7.62 -0.97
CA LEU A 36 -8.78 8.16 0.32
C LEU A 36 -8.84 9.69 0.28
N TYR A 37 -7.83 10.35 -0.30
CA TYR A 37 -7.81 11.80 -0.45
C TYR A 37 -8.94 12.31 -1.34
N ALA A 38 -9.15 11.71 -2.52
CA ALA A 38 -10.21 12.12 -3.43
C ALA A 38 -11.60 11.99 -2.81
N LEU A 39 -11.88 10.89 -2.11
CA LEU A 39 -13.14 10.67 -1.42
C LEU A 39 -13.31 11.60 -0.20
N SER A 40 -12.22 11.94 0.49
CA SER A 40 -12.24 12.92 1.58
C SER A 40 -12.61 14.33 1.08
N MET A 41 -12.17 14.69 -0.13
CA MET A 41 -12.57 15.96 -0.76
C MET A 41 -14.06 15.97 -1.12
N VAL A 42 -14.62 14.83 -1.54
CA VAL A 42 -16.08 14.69 -1.76
C VAL A 42 -16.82 14.79 -0.43
N LEU A 43 -16.31 14.16 0.63
CA LEU A 43 -16.91 14.20 1.96
C LEU A 43 -17.05 15.63 2.52
N LEU A 44 -16.09 16.53 2.26
CA LEU A 44 -16.20 17.95 2.66
C LEU A 44 -17.50 18.61 2.16
N GLY A 45 -17.97 18.17 1.00
CA GLY A 45 -19.17 18.67 0.35
C GLY A 45 -20.43 17.82 0.53
N ALA A 46 -20.28 16.58 0.99
CA ALA A 46 -21.39 15.67 1.25
C ALA A 46 -22.13 16.03 2.55
N ARG A 47 -23.43 15.78 2.61
CA ARG A 47 -24.26 15.97 3.82
C ARG A 47 -25.20 14.77 4.00
N GLY A 48 -25.84 14.70 5.17
CA GLY A 48 -26.78 13.63 5.52
C GLY A 48 -26.20 12.23 5.33
N GLU A 49 -27.04 11.32 4.85
CA GLU A 49 -26.70 9.91 4.60
C GLU A 49 -25.51 9.74 3.63
N SER A 50 -25.35 10.64 2.65
CA SER A 50 -24.20 10.60 1.72
C SER A 50 -22.87 10.83 2.43
N ALA A 51 -22.85 11.69 3.46
CA ALA A 51 -21.66 11.92 4.28
C ALA A 51 -21.41 10.74 5.23
N GLU A 52 -22.44 10.22 5.89
CA GLU A 52 -22.32 9.10 6.84
C GLU A 52 -21.80 7.82 6.15
N GLN A 53 -22.28 7.52 4.94
CA GLN A 53 -21.78 6.40 4.14
C GLN A 53 -20.29 6.55 3.80
N LEU A 54 -19.86 7.77 3.44
CA LEU A 54 -18.45 8.07 3.16
C LEU A 54 -17.58 7.95 4.41
N GLU A 55 -17.97 8.56 5.53
CA GLU A 55 -17.21 8.52 6.77
C GLU A 55 -16.97 7.09 7.25
N LYS A 56 -18.00 6.25 7.15
CA LYS A 56 -17.91 4.82 7.49
C LYS A 56 -16.91 4.08 6.60
N VAL A 57 -16.97 4.27 5.28
CA VAL A 57 -16.08 3.57 4.34
C VAL A 57 -14.63 4.07 4.43
N LEU A 58 -14.43 5.35 4.73
CA LEU A 58 -13.11 5.95 4.91
C LEU A 58 -12.52 5.66 6.30
N HIS A 59 -13.22 4.94 7.17
CA HIS A 59 -12.83 4.65 8.56
C HIS A 59 -12.59 5.90 9.40
N PHE A 60 -13.26 7.02 9.06
CA PHE A 60 -13.23 8.25 9.83
C PHE A 60 -14.22 8.13 10.99
N HIS A 61 -13.80 7.38 12.01
CA HIS A 61 -14.57 7.26 13.24
C HIS A 61 -14.76 8.65 13.85
N PRO A 62 -15.99 9.02 14.29
CA PRO A 62 -16.19 10.19 15.12
C PRO A 62 -15.44 9.96 16.43
N THR A 63 -14.21 10.45 16.52
CA THR A 63 -13.38 10.29 17.71
C THR A 63 -14.09 10.96 18.88
N VAL A 64 -14.21 10.22 19.99
CA VAL A 64 -14.65 10.74 21.30
C VAL A 64 -13.77 11.91 21.77
N ASP A 65 -12.58 12.10 21.18
CA ASP A 65 -11.73 13.28 21.36
C ASP A 65 -12.33 14.60 20.83
N SER A 66 -13.51 14.56 20.20
CA SER A 66 -14.37 15.75 20.04
C SER A 66 -14.88 16.33 21.38
N LEU A 67 -14.65 15.63 22.49
CA LEU A 67 -14.94 16.08 23.87
C LEU A 67 -13.70 16.54 24.66
N LYS A 68 -12.47 16.54 24.11
CA LYS A 68 -11.33 17.17 24.80
C LYS A 68 -11.39 18.70 24.65
N PRO A 69 -11.51 19.47 25.76
CA PRO A 69 -11.76 20.91 25.71
C PRO A 69 -10.46 21.73 25.53
N ALA A 70 -9.61 21.34 24.58
CA ALA A 70 -8.27 21.92 24.44
C ALA A 70 -8.00 22.53 23.05
N PHE A 71 -9.01 23.07 22.36
CA PHE A 71 -8.83 24.07 21.30
C PHE A 71 -10.12 24.89 21.18
N LYS A 72 -10.26 25.93 22.01
CA LYS A 72 -11.43 26.82 22.04
C LYS A 72 -11.34 28.02 21.08
N ASP A 73 -10.32 28.10 20.22
CA ASP A 73 -10.07 29.29 19.39
C ASP A 73 -10.16 29.04 17.87
N SER A 74 -11.08 28.19 17.43
CA SER A 74 -11.58 28.27 16.05
C SER A 74 -13.03 27.77 15.96
N PRO A 75 -14.02 28.67 15.76
CA PRO A 75 -15.40 28.26 15.56
C PRO A 75 -15.57 27.77 14.12
N LYS A 76 -16.02 26.51 13.96
CA LYS A 76 -16.50 25.85 12.71
C LYS A 76 -15.52 25.01 11.87
N CYS A 77 -14.54 24.32 12.44
CA CYS A 77 -13.90 23.24 11.67
C CYS A 77 -14.69 21.93 11.85
N SER A 78 -15.43 21.50 10.83
CA SER A 78 -16.10 20.19 10.80
C SER A 78 -15.08 19.06 10.84
N GLN A 79 -15.49 17.83 11.20
CA GLN A 79 -14.61 16.66 11.21
C GLN A 79 -13.89 16.47 9.88
N ALA A 80 -14.61 16.59 8.75
CA ALA A 80 -14.02 16.55 7.42
C ALA A 80 -12.97 17.67 7.17
N GLY A 81 -13.19 18.88 7.73
CA GLY A 81 -12.21 19.98 7.64
C GLY A 81 -10.92 19.72 8.42
N ARG A 82 -11.02 19.01 9.56
CA ARG A 82 -9.83 18.54 10.32
C ARG A 82 -9.05 17.52 9.50
N ILE A 83 -9.73 16.52 8.93
CA ILE A 83 -9.11 15.50 8.07
C ILE A 83 -8.41 16.15 6.87
N HIS A 84 -9.03 17.14 6.23
CA HIS A 84 -8.39 17.87 5.13
C HIS A 84 -7.09 18.56 5.58
N SER A 85 -7.08 19.12 6.79
CA SER A 85 -5.88 19.72 7.38
C SER A 85 -4.81 18.67 7.68
N GLU A 86 -5.20 17.50 8.19
CA GLU A 86 -4.30 16.35 8.40
C GLU A 86 -3.68 15.87 7.08
N PHE A 87 -4.46 15.81 5.98
CA PHE A 87 -3.91 15.55 4.65
C PHE A 87 -2.91 16.63 4.22
N GLY A 88 -3.19 17.91 4.51
CA GLY A 88 -2.24 18.99 4.26
C GLY A 88 -0.89 18.77 4.97
N VAL A 89 -0.94 18.39 6.24
CA VAL A 89 0.26 18.03 7.01
C VAL A 89 0.95 16.80 6.40
N LEU A 90 0.20 15.74 6.11
CA LEU A 90 0.72 14.50 5.50
C LEU A 90 1.41 14.78 4.16
N PHE A 91 0.78 15.54 3.28
CA PHE A 91 1.38 15.90 1.99
C PHE A 91 2.58 16.81 2.16
N SER A 92 2.63 17.67 3.18
CA SER A 92 3.85 18.44 3.47
C SER A 92 5.02 17.55 3.91
N GLN A 93 4.74 16.43 4.59
CA GLN A 93 5.74 15.45 5.01
C GLN A 93 6.19 14.57 3.85
N ILE A 94 5.26 14.16 2.98
CA ILE A 94 5.56 13.36 1.80
C ILE A 94 6.30 14.21 0.76
N ASN A 95 5.76 15.35 0.34
CA ASN A 95 6.22 16.17 -0.79
C ASN A 95 7.27 17.24 -0.42
N GLN A 96 8.16 16.98 0.54
CA GLN A 96 9.22 17.95 0.88
C GLN A 96 10.08 18.30 -0.35
N PRO A 97 10.50 19.56 -0.55
CA PRO A 97 11.07 20.05 -1.81
C PRO A 97 12.35 19.33 -2.30
N ASP A 98 13.08 18.64 -1.43
CA ASP A 98 14.24 17.80 -1.81
C ASP A 98 13.84 16.39 -2.32
N SER A 99 12.57 16.16 -2.64
CA SER A 99 12.04 14.83 -2.94
C SER A 99 11.31 14.73 -4.28
N ASN A 100 12.09 14.82 -5.37
CA ASN A 100 11.67 14.22 -6.63
C ASN A 100 11.71 12.69 -6.46
N TYR A 101 10.66 12.09 -5.89
CA TYR A 101 10.53 10.62 -5.90
C TYR A 101 10.16 10.19 -7.32
N THR A 102 11.16 9.88 -8.13
CA THR A 102 10.95 8.77 -9.06
C THR A 102 10.88 7.53 -8.16
N LEU A 103 9.83 6.71 -8.30
CA LEU A 103 9.71 5.41 -7.62
C LEU A 103 10.77 4.45 -8.18
N SER A 104 12.02 4.80 -7.95
CA SER A 104 13.20 3.99 -8.19
C SER A 104 13.43 3.24 -6.90
N ILE A 105 13.15 1.93 -6.88
CA ILE A 105 13.64 1.08 -5.79
C ILE A 105 15.16 1.11 -5.88
N ALA A 106 15.81 2.07 -5.22
CA ALA A 106 17.25 2.08 -5.08
C ALA A 106 17.71 1.11 -3.99
N ASN A 107 17.19 -0.11 -4.06
CA ASN A 107 17.88 -1.27 -3.52
C ASN A 107 18.36 -2.04 -4.73
N SER A 108 19.65 -1.87 -4.98
CA SER A 108 20.40 -2.39 -6.11
C SER A 108 20.19 -3.89 -6.29
N LEU A 109 19.15 -4.30 -7.01
CA LEU A 109 19.01 -5.65 -7.52
C LEU A 109 20.01 -5.84 -8.68
N TYR A 110 21.22 -6.28 -8.34
CA TYR A 110 22.29 -6.71 -9.23
C TYR A 110 21.93 -7.91 -10.13
N GLY A 111 21.82 -7.65 -11.43
CA GLY A 111 21.84 -8.66 -12.46
C GLY A 111 20.49 -9.35 -12.68
N THR A 112 20.22 -9.61 -13.94
CA THR A 112 18.96 -10.21 -14.39
C THR A 112 19.25 -11.64 -14.82
N LYS A 113 18.57 -12.60 -14.18
CA LYS A 113 18.58 -14.00 -14.63
C LYS A 113 17.17 -14.41 -14.99
N THR A 114 17.02 -15.09 -16.12
CA THR A 114 15.74 -15.73 -16.46
C THR A 114 15.45 -16.83 -15.45
N MET A 115 14.29 -16.74 -14.80
CA MET A 115 13.85 -17.72 -13.83
C MET A 115 12.36 -18.02 -14.00
N ALA A 116 11.96 -19.25 -13.65
CA ALA A 116 10.56 -19.61 -13.63
C ALA A 116 9.82 -18.90 -12.49
N PHE A 117 8.76 -18.20 -12.84
CA PHE A 117 7.71 -17.73 -11.97
C PHE A 117 6.55 -18.73 -11.98
N HIS A 118 6.17 -19.23 -10.81
CA HIS A 118 5.23 -20.33 -10.67
C HIS A 118 3.82 -19.79 -10.38
N GLN A 119 2.94 -19.77 -11.39
CA GLN A 119 1.53 -19.39 -11.25
C GLN A 119 0.65 -20.29 -12.14
N ASP A 120 0.19 -21.44 -11.63
CA ASP A 120 -0.55 -22.51 -12.34
C ASP A 120 0.18 -23.11 -13.58
N LYS A 121 0.92 -22.30 -14.32
CA LYS A 121 1.92 -22.60 -15.35
C LYS A 121 3.21 -21.86 -15.01
N ASN A 122 4.35 -22.41 -15.43
CA ASN A 122 5.64 -21.75 -15.25
C ASN A 122 5.84 -20.70 -16.34
N VAL A 123 5.95 -19.43 -15.97
CA VAL A 123 6.29 -18.32 -16.87
C VAL A 123 7.76 -17.97 -16.67
N THR A 124 8.52 -17.76 -17.74
CA THR A 124 9.91 -17.31 -17.60
C THR A 124 9.92 -15.80 -17.48
N VAL A 125 10.53 -15.28 -16.40
CA VAL A 125 10.58 -13.85 -16.11
C VAL A 125 12.00 -13.39 -15.85
N GLU A 126 12.24 -12.11 -16.09
CA GLU A 126 13.46 -11.43 -15.69
C GLU A 126 13.47 -11.29 -14.17
N MET A 127 14.32 -12.08 -13.50
CA MET A 127 14.48 -12.03 -12.06
C MET A 127 15.70 -11.19 -11.71
N MET A 128 15.46 -10.09 -11.02
CA MET A 128 16.50 -9.25 -10.45
C MET A 128 16.98 -9.87 -9.12
N TYR A 129 18.24 -9.62 -8.74
CA TYR A 129 18.89 -10.29 -7.61
C TYR A 129 19.75 -9.37 -6.75
N GLN A 130 19.75 -9.46 -5.43
CA GLN A 130 20.76 -8.78 -4.60
C GLN A 130 21.10 -9.52 -3.32
N ILE A 131 22.27 -9.21 -2.78
CA ILE A 131 22.64 -9.55 -1.41
C ILE A 131 22.79 -8.25 -0.64
N GLY A 132 22.14 -8.14 0.50
CA GLY A 132 22.24 -6.97 1.36
C GLY A 132 21.63 -7.23 2.73
N THR A 133 21.80 -6.27 3.63
CA THR A 133 21.16 -6.32 4.94
C THR A 133 19.76 -5.73 4.84
N PHE A 134 18.75 -6.58 5.04
CA PHE A 134 17.34 -6.17 4.98
C PHE A 134 16.59 -6.62 6.21
N LYS A 135 15.49 -5.93 6.51
CA LYS A 135 14.54 -6.36 7.53
C LYS A 135 13.69 -7.49 6.98
N LEU A 136 13.75 -8.64 7.66
CA LEU A 136 13.07 -9.87 7.27
C LEU A 136 12.36 -10.48 8.48
N ALA A 137 11.09 -10.83 8.33
CA ALA A 137 10.35 -11.64 9.29
C ALA A 137 9.97 -13.00 8.69
N PHE A 138 9.89 -14.01 9.56
CA PHE A 138 9.38 -15.33 9.24
C PHE A 138 8.16 -15.60 10.11
N LEU A 139 7.00 -15.79 9.48
CA LEU A 139 5.75 -16.05 10.16
C LEU A 139 5.37 -17.51 9.95
N LYS A 140 4.87 -18.16 11.00
CA LYS A 140 4.44 -19.57 10.96
C LYS A 140 2.99 -19.73 10.53
N GLU A 141 2.14 -18.76 10.90
CA GLU A 141 0.70 -18.78 10.64
C GLU A 141 0.25 -17.37 10.21
N PRO A 142 -0.01 -17.13 8.91
CA PRO A 142 0.25 -18.03 7.79
C PRO A 142 1.77 -18.23 7.57
N HIS A 143 2.17 -19.36 6.98
CA HIS A 143 3.59 -19.62 6.72
C HIS A 143 4.10 -18.71 5.60
N MET A 144 4.80 -17.64 5.95
CA MET A 144 5.25 -16.61 5.00
C MET A 144 6.54 -15.92 5.44
N GLN A 145 7.20 -15.30 4.48
CA GLN A 145 8.28 -14.34 4.71
C GLN A 145 7.78 -12.93 4.45
N VAL A 146 8.21 -11.97 5.29
CA VAL A 146 7.94 -10.55 5.10
C VAL A 146 9.25 -9.82 4.90
N LEU A 147 9.47 -9.24 3.73
CA LEU A 147 10.68 -8.47 3.41
C LEU A 147 10.34 -6.99 3.32
N GLU A 148 11.17 -6.14 3.91
CA GLU A 148 11.10 -4.69 3.72
C GLU A 148 12.32 -4.19 2.92
N LEU A 149 12.04 -3.71 1.72
CA LEU A 149 12.99 -3.10 0.80
C LEU A 149 12.85 -1.56 0.88
N PRO A 150 13.80 -0.83 1.51
CA PRO A 150 13.78 0.64 1.47
C PRO A 150 13.93 1.21 0.04
N TYR A 151 13.36 2.39 -0.22
CA TYR A 151 13.67 3.20 -1.41
C TYR A 151 14.79 4.20 -1.09
N VAL A 152 15.28 4.92 -2.13
CA VAL A 152 16.23 6.04 -1.97
C VAL A 152 15.81 6.93 -0.79
N ASN A 153 16.76 7.27 0.09
CA ASN A 153 16.58 8.11 1.27
C ASN A 153 15.74 7.51 2.42
N ASN A 154 15.40 6.22 2.41
CA ASN A 154 14.66 5.54 3.48
C ASN A 154 13.30 6.18 3.85
N LYS A 155 12.75 7.04 2.98
CA LYS A 155 11.45 7.70 3.20
C LYS A 155 10.28 6.79 2.81
N LEU A 156 10.48 5.95 1.82
CA LEU A 156 9.53 4.93 1.40
C LEU A 156 10.13 3.54 1.58
N SER A 157 9.28 2.54 1.80
CA SER A 157 9.69 1.14 1.75
C SER A 157 8.64 0.29 1.04
N MET A 158 9.11 -0.69 0.26
CA MET A 158 8.29 -1.77 -0.28
C MET A 158 8.31 -2.93 0.71
N ILE A 159 7.14 -3.31 1.19
CA ILE A 159 6.92 -4.53 1.98
C ILE A 159 6.40 -5.60 1.04
N ILE A 160 6.95 -6.80 1.12
CA ILE A 160 6.52 -7.95 0.34
C ILE A 160 6.11 -9.07 1.30
N LEU A 161 4.87 -9.54 1.18
CA LEU A 161 4.33 -10.71 1.88
C LEU A 161 4.38 -11.90 0.90
N LEU A 162 5.34 -12.80 1.13
CA LEU A 162 5.60 -13.96 0.26
C LEU A 162 5.23 -15.25 1.00
N PRO A 163 4.21 -16.00 0.56
CA PRO A 163 3.91 -17.31 1.16
C PRO A 163 5.09 -18.27 0.98
N VAL A 164 5.28 -19.21 1.92
CA VAL A 164 6.34 -20.23 1.80
C VAL A 164 5.83 -21.63 2.11
N GLY A 165 6.50 -22.63 1.55
CA GLY A 165 6.16 -24.04 1.72
C GLY A 165 4.83 -24.40 1.05
N THR A 166 3.87 -24.90 1.85
CA THR A 166 2.53 -25.28 1.37
C THR A 166 1.54 -24.13 1.39
N ALA A 167 1.94 -22.95 1.88
CA ALA A 167 1.06 -21.80 1.96
C ALA A 167 0.82 -21.16 0.60
N ASN A 168 -0.30 -20.45 0.48
CA ASN A 168 -0.62 -19.67 -0.71
C ASN A 168 -1.09 -18.25 -0.36
N VAL A 169 -1.13 -17.38 -1.37
CA VAL A 169 -1.56 -15.99 -1.19
C VAL A 169 -2.97 -15.90 -0.63
N LYS A 170 -3.89 -16.81 -0.99
CA LYS A 170 -5.27 -16.83 -0.49
C LYS A 170 -5.35 -16.99 1.03
N GLN A 171 -4.42 -17.71 1.65
CA GLN A 171 -4.37 -17.83 3.12
C GLN A 171 -3.93 -16.51 3.77
N ILE A 172 -2.98 -15.81 3.17
CA ILE A 172 -2.55 -14.47 3.62
C ILE A 172 -3.74 -13.50 3.47
N GLU A 173 -4.39 -13.47 2.30
CA GLU A 173 -5.55 -12.61 2.01
C GLU A 173 -6.70 -12.77 3.02
N LYS A 174 -6.96 -14.00 3.47
CA LYS A 174 -8.01 -14.29 4.47
C LYS A 174 -7.70 -13.73 5.86
N GLN A 175 -6.44 -13.76 6.25
CA GLN A 175 -6.01 -13.31 7.58
C GLN A 175 -5.65 -11.82 7.60
N LEU A 176 -5.37 -11.24 6.43
CA LEU A 176 -4.96 -9.85 6.27
C LEU A 176 -6.07 -8.87 6.71
N ASN A 177 -5.74 -8.09 7.73
CA ASN A 177 -6.53 -7.01 8.29
C ASN A 177 -5.57 -5.97 8.92
N SER A 178 -6.09 -4.85 9.42
CA SER A 178 -5.26 -3.76 9.94
C SER A 178 -4.34 -4.18 11.09
N SER A 179 -4.85 -4.98 12.04
CA SER A 179 -4.07 -5.44 13.19
C SER A 179 -2.97 -6.42 12.79
N THR A 180 -3.30 -7.43 11.98
CA THR A 180 -2.33 -8.41 11.47
C THR A 180 -1.28 -7.76 10.58
N PHE A 181 -1.66 -6.83 9.69
CA PHE A 181 -0.71 -6.08 8.87
C PHE A 181 0.27 -5.29 9.73
N HIS A 182 -0.22 -4.61 10.78
CA HIS A 182 0.64 -3.89 11.72
C HIS A 182 1.57 -4.85 12.48
N GLU A 183 1.04 -5.96 12.98
CA GLU A 183 1.81 -6.98 13.71
C GLU A 183 2.93 -7.55 12.82
N TRP A 184 2.59 -8.04 11.62
CA TRP A 184 3.53 -8.67 10.69
C TRP A 184 4.64 -7.73 10.23
N THR A 185 4.37 -6.42 10.18
CA THR A 185 5.31 -5.39 9.71
C THR A 185 5.93 -4.57 10.84
N SER A 186 5.70 -4.97 12.09
CA SER A 186 6.23 -4.31 13.28
C SER A 186 7.74 -4.53 13.43
N SER A 187 8.42 -3.57 14.06
CA SER A 187 9.86 -3.66 14.36
C SER A 187 10.22 -4.81 15.30
N SER A 188 9.25 -5.33 16.07
CA SER A 188 9.45 -6.52 16.91
C SER A 188 9.53 -7.83 16.12
N ASN A 189 8.85 -7.90 14.97
CA ASN A 189 8.87 -9.09 14.11
C ASN A 189 9.95 -9.01 13.01
N MET A 190 10.25 -7.80 12.55
CA MET A 190 11.16 -7.53 11.44
C MET A 190 12.60 -7.35 11.92
N MET A 191 13.47 -8.33 11.65
CA MET A 191 14.86 -8.33 12.09
C MET A 191 15.82 -8.08 10.91
N GLU A 192 16.82 -7.23 11.11
CA GLU A 192 17.88 -6.99 10.11
C GLU A 192 18.82 -8.19 9.99
N ARG A 193 18.99 -8.71 8.78
CA ARG A 193 19.84 -9.86 8.46
C ARG A 193 20.41 -9.73 7.05
N GLU A 194 21.53 -10.41 6.76
CA GLU A 194 22.02 -10.55 5.38
C GLU A 194 21.05 -11.48 4.61
N VAL A 195 20.41 -10.94 3.57
CA VAL A 195 19.43 -11.64 2.75
C VAL A 195 19.84 -11.61 1.29
N GLU A 196 19.74 -12.78 0.67
CA GLU A 196 19.79 -12.98 -0.77
C GLU A 196 18.37 -12.84 -1.36
N VAL A 197 18.07 -11.69 -1.96
CA VAL A 197 16.75 -11.30 -2.47
C VAL A 197 16.68 -11.56 -3.97
N HIS A 198 15.62 -12.24 -4.41
CA HIS A 198 15.24 -12.37 -5.81
C HIS A 198 13.85 -11.79 -6.00
N LEU A 199 13.71 -10.82 -6.90
CA LEU A 199 12.47 -10.13 -7.19
C LEU A 199 12.28 -10.00 -8.71
N PRO A 200 11.11 -10.34 -9.28
CA PRO A 200 10.90 -10.18 -10.70
C PRO A 200 10.91 -8.70 -11.06
N ARG A 201 11.40 -8.39 -12.25
CA ARG A 201 11.11 -7.12 -12.93
C ARG A 201 9.65 -7.17 -13.39
N PHE A 202 8.87 -6.13 -13.09
CA PHE A 202 7.47 -6.09 -13.48
C PHE A 202 6.97 -4.66 -13.64
N LYS A 203 5.93 -4.52 -14.45
CA LYS A 203 5.29 -3.25 -14.74
C LYS A 203 3.78 -3.41 -14.66
N LEU A 204 3.15 -2.59 -13.82
CA LEU A 204 1.71 -2.62 -13.58
C LEU A 204 1.09 -1.29 -13.99
N GLU A 205 0.19 -1.33 -14.96
CA GLU A 205 -0.65 -0.20 -15.34
C GLU A 205 -2.11 -0.65 -15.31
N ILE A 206 -2.81 -0.35 -14.22
CA ILE A 206 -4.18 -0.83 -14.00
C ILE A 206 -5.13 0.36 -13.84
N LYS A 207 -6.31 0.23 -14.47
CA LYS A 207 -7.39 1.21 -14.44
C LYS A 207 -8.65 0.54 -13.90
N TYR A 208 -9.26 1.15 -12.88
CA TYR A 208 -10.52 0.73 -12.29
C TYR A 208 -11.61 1.77 -12.50
N GLU A 209 -12.83 1.30 -12.77
CA GLU A 209 -14.05 2.07 -12.58
C GLU A 209 -14.63 1.72 -11.21
N LEU A 210 -14.60 2.68 -10.29
CA LEU A 210 -14.81 2.44 -8.87
C LEU A 210 -16.28 2.39 -8.46
N ASN A 211 -17.21 2.74 -9.36
CA ASN A 211 -18.62 2.88 -9.01
C ASN A 211 -19.20 1.63 -8.35
N SER A 212 -18.98 0.45 -8.93
CA SER A 212 -19.50 -0.81 -8.38
C SER A 212 -18.79 -1.17 -7.06
N LEU A 213 -17.49 -0.94 -6.99
CA LEU A 213 -16.67 -1.19 -5.80
C LEU A 213 -17.08 -0.30 -4.62
N LEU A 214 -17.25 1.00 -4.84
CA LEU A 214 -17.63 1.92 -3.77
C LEU A 214 -19.06 1.65 -3.29
N LYS A 215 -19.95 1.25 -4.20
CA LYS A 215 -21.31 0.79 -3.85
C LYS A 215 -21.30 -0.46 -2.99
N SER A 216 -20.48 -1.46 -3.31
CA SER A 216 -20.40 -2.70 -2.51
C SER A 216 -19.75 -2.46 -1.13
N LEU A 217 -18.84 -1.48 -1.02
CA LEU A 217 -18.32 -1.00 0.27
C LEU A 217 -19.35 -0.20 1.09
N GLY A 218 -20.45 0.26 0.48
CA GLY A 218 -21.56 0.93 1.16
C GLY A 218 -21.81 2.38 0.74
N VAL A 219 -21.00 2.94 -0.15
CA VAL A 219 -21.20 4.29 -0.72
C VAL A 219 -22.17 4.20 -1.89
N THR A 220 -23.47 4.30 -1.60
CA THR A 220 -24.52 4.12 -2.62
C THR A 220 -25.18 5.42 -3.03
N ASP A 221 -25.43 6.32 -2.08
CA ASP A 221 -26.22 7.53 -2.33
C ASP A 221 -25.50 8.53 -3.23
N LEU A 222 -24.17 8.64 -3.13
CA LEU A 222 -23.37 9.50 -4.02
C LEU A 222 -23.58 9.21 -5.50
N PHE A 223 -23.85 7.95 -5.85
CA PHE A 223 -24.03 7.52 -7.24
C PHE A 223 -25.50 7.50 -7.67
N ASN A 224 -26.39 8.09 -6.88
CA ASN A 224 -27.83 8.18 -7.13
C ASN A 224 -28.25 9.64 -7.24
N GLN A 225 -28.72 10.05 -8.41
CA GLN A 225 -29.12 11.44 -8.68
C GLN A 225 -30.21 12.00 -7.74
N VAL A 226 -31.05 11.13 -7.18
CA VAL A 226 -32.15 11.53 -6.29
C VAL A 226 -31.72 11.57 -4.83
N LYS A 227 -30.83 10.66 -4.42
CA LYS A 227 -30.42 10.52 -3.01
C LYS A 227 -29.12 11.26 -2.65
N ALA A 228 -28.25 11.50 -3.63
CA ALA A 228 -26.98 12.17 -3.40
C ALA A 228 -27.22 13.55 -2.77
N ASP A 229 -26.63 13.75 -1.60
CA ASP A 229 -26.61 15.06 -0.95
C ASP A 229 -25.19 15.62 -0.95
N LEU A 230 -24.92 16.42 -1.99
CA LEU A 230 -23.69 17.18 -2.18
C LEU A 230 -23.93 18.69 -2.00
N SER A 231 -24.92 19.05 -1.18
CA SER A 231 -25.33 20.44 -0.94
C SER A 231 -24.22 21.32 -0.35
N GLY A 232 -23.20 20.72 0.27
CA GLY A 232 -22.01 21.42 0.73
C GLY A 232 -21.06 21.85 -0.38
N MET A 233 -21.17 21.27 -1.59
CA MET A 233 -20.40 21.69 -2.78
C MET A 233 -21.15 22.72 -3.62
N SER A 234 -22.45 22.50 -3.81
CA SER A 234 -23.28 23.33 -4.66
C SER A 234 -24.72 23.32 -4.17
N PRO A 235 -25.42 24.48 -4.16
CA PRO A 235 -26.84 24.53 -3.84
C PRO A 235 -27.73 23.93 -4.94
N ALA A 236 -27.17 23.59 -6.11
CA ALA A 236 -27.92 23.00 -7.22
C ALA A 236 -28.45 21.60 -6.87
N LYS A 237 -29.73 21.35 -7.14
CA LYS A 237 -30.35 20.03 -6.92
C LYS A 237 -29.92 19.04 -8.00
N GLY A 238 -29.80 17.76 -7.61
CA GLY A 238 -29.47 16.67 -8.52
C GLY A 238 -27.98 16.59 -8.88
N LEU A 239 -27.10 17.23 -8.12
CA LEU A 239 -25.65 16.99 -8.21
C LEU A 239 -25.34 15.63 -7.57
N TYR A 240 -24.70 14.75 -8.34
CA TYR A 240 -24.30 13.41 -7.89
C TYR A 240 -22.99 13.00 -8.56
N LEU A 241 -22.32 12.01 -7.99
CA LEU A 241 -21.11 11.44 -8.57
C LEU A 241 -21.51 10.43 -9.65
N SER A 242 -21.37 10.82 -10.91
CA SER A 242 -21.74 9.96 -12.04
C SER A 242 -20.73 8.83 -12.26
N LYS A 243 -19.43 9.14 -12.20
CA LYS A 243 -18.35 8.19 -12.48
C LYS A 243 -17.10 8.51 -11.67
N ALA A 244 -16.47 7.47 -11.12
CA ALA A 244 -15.18 7.54 -10.45
C ALA A 244 -14.19 6.57 -11.12
N ILE A 245 -13.04 7.08 -11.55
CA ILE A 245 -12.00 6.32 -12.25
C ILE A 245 -10.70 6.45 -11.47
N HIS A 246 -10.04 5.33 -11.22
CA HIS A 246 -8.70 5.29 -10.66
C HIS A 246 -7.74 4.62 -11.63
N LYS A 247 -6.60 5.25 -11.88
CA LYS A 247 -5.54 4.68 -12.71
C LYS A 247 -4.24 4.78 -11.93
N SER A 248 -3.47 3.69 -11.89
CA SER A 248 -2.17 3.65 -11.25
C SER A 248 -1.16 2.93 -12.11
N TYR A 249 0.08 3.40 -12.03
CA TYR A 249 1.23 2.93 -12.77
C TYR A 249 2.38 2.65 -11.80
N LEU A 250 3.06 1.53 -11.99
CA LEU A 250 4.29 1.18 -11.29
C LEU A 250 5.22 0.45 -12.26
N ASP A 251 6.48 0.86 -12.26
CA ASP A 251 7.56 0.21 -13.01
C ASP A 251 8.63 -0.17 -12.00
N VAL A 252 8.79 -1.48 -11.78
CA VAL A 252 9.78 -2.01 -10.85
C VAL A 252 10.93 -2.56 -11.67
N GLY A 253 12.05 -1.84 -11.62
CA GLY A 253 13.32 -2.21 -12.25
C GLY A 253 14.52 -1.83 -11.37
N GLU A 254 15.71 -1.87 -11.96
CA GLU A 254 16.99 -1.79 -11.25
C GLU A 254 17.54 -0.35 -11.05
N GLU A 255 16.84 0.70 -11.46
CA GLU A 255 17.44 2.05 -11.49
C GLU A 255 17.67 2.67 -10.09
N GLY A 256 18.91 3.12 -9.86
CA GLY A 256 19.41 3.75 -8.64
C GLY A 256 20.93 3.54 -8.48
N THR A 257 21.77 4.37 -9.10
CA THR A 257 23.23 4.13 -9.21
C THR A 257 24.08 5.15 -8.45
N GLU A 258 24.87 4.69 -7.45
CA GLU A 258 26.31 5.01 -7.20
C GLU A 258 26.80 4.37 -5.87
N ALA A 259 27.96 3.69 -5.88
CA ALA A 259 28.70 3.04 -4.77
C ALA A 259 28.07 1.73 -4.17
N ALA A 260 28.75 0.62 -3.89
CA ALA A 260 30.16 0.35 -3.62
C ALA A 260 30.53 -1.11 -4.01
N ALA A 261 31.13 -1.32 -5.17
CA ALA A 261 31.91 -2.52 -5.46
C ALA A 261 33.39 -2.21 -5.19
N ALA A 262 33.78 -2.17 -3.91
CA ALA A 262 35.18 -1.96 -3.52
C ALA A 262 35.50 -2.64 -2.20
N THR A 263 35.80 -3.93 -2.25
CA THR A 263 36.80 -4.68 -1.45
C THR A 263 36.66 -6.14 -1.88
N GLY A 264 37.53 -6.73 -2.69
CA GLY A 264 38.98 -6.62 -2.63
C GLY A 264 39.49 -7.46 -1.46
N ASP A 265 39.19 -8.77 -1.45
CA ASP A 265 40.09 -9.74 -0.82
C ASP A 265 39.80 -11.18 -1.27
N SER A 266 40.85 -11.83 -1.77
CA SER A 266 40.92 -13.27 -1.99
C SER A 266 40.81 -13.99 -0.65
N ILE A 267 39.72 -14.73 -0.38
CA ILE A 267 39.64 -15.53 0.85
C ILE A 267 39.11 -16.92 0.57
N ALA A 268 39.92 -17.88 1.02
CA ALA A 268 39.67 -19.30 1.15
C ALA A 268 38.26 -19.62 1.66
N VAL A 269 37.74 -20.78 1.20
CA VAL A 269 36.48 -21.39 1.62
C VAL A 269 36.54 -21.71 3.12
N LYS A 270 36.24 -20.74 3.97
CA LYS A 270 35.74 -20.96 5.33
C LYS A 270 34.22 -20.90 5.25
N SER A 271 33.55 -21.87 5.87
CA SER A 271 32.10 -22.03 5.86
C SER A 271 31.39 -20.68 6.12
N LEU A 272 30.83 -20.10 5.06
CA LEU A 272 30.03 -18.88 5.15
C LEU A 272 28.79 -19.17 6.01
N PRO A 273 28.36 -18.24 6.88
CA PRO A 273 27.06 -18.31 7.52
C PRO A 273 25.98 -18.55 6.46
N MET A 274 25.02 -19.45 6.71
CA MET A 274 23.87 -19.64 5.81
C MET A 274 23.10 -18.31 5.71
N ARG A 275 23.17 -17.67 4.54
CA ARG A 275 22.42 -16.45 4.24
C ARG A 275 20.93 -16.78 4.15
N ALA A 276 20.08 -15.88 4.64
CA ALA A 276 18.65 -16.03 4.42
C ALA A 276 18.33 -15.81 2.94
N GLN A 277 17.44 -16.61 2.37
CA GLN A 277 16.96 -16.40 1.00
C GLN A 277 15.53 -15.87 1.02
N PHE A 278 15.27 -14.88 0.17
CA PHE A 278 13.93 -14.39 -0.13
C PHE A 278 13.72 -14.44 -1.63
N LYS A 279 12.88 -15.38 -2.10
CA LYS A 279 12.73 -15.67 -3.52
C LYS A 279 11.29 -15.48 -3.99
N ALA A 280 10.98 -14.30 -4.50
CA ALA A 280 9.65 -13.94 -4.96
C ALA A 280 9.32 -14.49 -6.36
N ASN A 281 9.37 -15.82 -6.51
CA ASN A 281 9.19 -16.51 -7.80
C ASN A 281 7.81 -17.16 -7.96
N HIS A 282 6.82 -16.68 -7.23
CA HIS A 282 5.43 -17.12 -7.24
C HIS A 282 4.58 -15.98 -6.65
N PRO A 283 3.23 -16.03 -6.75
CA PRO A 283 2.38 -14.90 -6.37
C PRO A 283 2.65 -14.36 -4.97
N PHE A 284 2.65 -13.03 -4.83
CA PHE A 284 2.89 -12.33 -3.56
C PHE A 284 2.05 -11.05 -3.45
N LEU A 285 1.89 -10.55 -2.22
CA LEU A 285 1.34 -9.22 -1.97
C LEU A 285 2.47 -8.23 -1.72
N PHE A 286 2.29 -6.98 -2.15
CA PHE A 286 3.24 -5.92 -1.87
C PHE A 286 2.54 -4.61 -1.51
N PHE A 287 3.22 -3.83 -0.68
CA PHE A 287 2.75 -2.53 -0.19
C PHE A 287 3.91 -1.54 -0.24
N ILE A 288 3.68 -0.36 -0.78
CA ILE A 288 4.65 0.74 -0.71
C ILE A 288 4.14 1.70 0.34
N ARG A 289 4.89 1.88 1.43
CA ARG A 289 4.50 2.76 2.54
C ARG A 289 5.51 3.88 2.75
N HIS A 290 5.04 5.00 3.31
CA HIS A 290 5.91 6.02 3.86
C HIS A 290 6.36 5.60 5.27
N THR A 291 7.67 5.51 5.48
CA THR A 291 8.26 4.88 6.68
C THR A 291 7.94 5.63 7.96
N HIS A 292 7.80 6.95 7.91
CA HIS A 292 7.56 7.79 9.09
C HIS A 292 6.08 7.80 9.50
N THR A 293 5.17 7.90 8.54
CA THR A 293 3.73 8.02 8.80
C THR A 293 2.99 6.69 8.76
N ASN A 294 3.64 5.61 8.29
CA ASN A 294 3.05 4.29 8.04
C ASN A 294 1.88 4.29 7.04
N VAL A 295 1.66 5.38 6.31
CA VAL A 295 0.64 5.48 5.26
C VAL A 295 1.06 4.61 4.08
N ILE A 296 0.14 3.81 3.58
CA ILE A 296 0.28 3.02 2.36
C ILE A 296 0.00 3.94 1.17
N LEU A 297 1.00 4.09 0.30
CA LEU A 297 0.92 4.83 -0.96
C LEU A 297 0.36 3.94 -2.07
N PHE A 298 0.82 2.69 -2.12
CA PHE A 298 0.40 1.70 -3.11
C PHE A 298 0.20 0.33 -2.48
N CYS A 299 -0.79 -0.39 -2.99
CA CYS A 299 -1.09 -1.76 -2.61
C CYS A 299 -1.24 -2.59 -3.89
N GLY A 300 -0.68 -3.80 -3.88
CA GLY A 300 -0.88 -4.71 -4.99
C GLY A 300 -0.69 -6.18 -4.66
N LYS A 301 -1.19 -6.99 -5.59
CA LYS A 301 -0.97 -8.43 -5.69
C LYS A 301 -0.32 -8.68 -7.03
N LEU A 302 0.88 -9.25 -7.02
CA LEU A 302 1.52 -9.72 -8.23
C LEU A 302 1.20 -11.21 -8.38
N ALA A 303 0.27 -11.52 -9.27
CA ALA A 303 -0.08 -12.88 -9.65
C ALA A 303 0.83 -13.37 -10.79
N SER A 304 1.13 -12.50 -11.77
CA SER A 304 2.13 -12.73 -12.84
C SER A 304 2.89 -11.42 -13.12
N PRO A 305 4.23 -11.44 -13.23
CA PRO A 305 5.06 -10.29 -13.62
C PRO A 305 4.75 -9.68 -15.00
#